data_AF-A0A1W9IA64-F1
#
_entry.id   AF-A0A1W9IA64-F1
#
_cell.length_a   1.000
_cell.length_b   1.000
_cell.length_c   1.000
_cell.angle_alpha   90.00
_cell.angle_beta   90.00
_cell.angle_gamma   90.00
#
_symmetry.space_group_name_H-M   'P 1'
#
loop_
_entity.id
_entity.type
_entity.pdbx_description
1 polymer ?
#
loop_
_entity_poly.entity_id
_entity_poly.type
_entity_poly.pdbx_seq_one_letter_code
_entity_poly.pdbx_strand_id
1 'polypeptide(L)'
;MLGWLSVIVIAAILIGATIFLVRRAMGHWWEYSGLLIGGLMLFRPLYDLVSGDVSRVLPSFIWSDGFDGKDQIIWASIASTICLPLIISAALILMFKTLCARIL
;
A
#
# COMPACT_ATOMS: atom_id res chain seq x y z
N MET A 1 -9.97 -21.54 6.75
CA MET A 1 -8.51 -21.52 7.05
C MET A 1 -7.67 -20.86 5.95
N LEU A 2 -7.93 -21.10 4.65
CA LEU A 2 -7.16 -20.48 3.57
C LEU A 2 -7.30 -18.94 3.49
N GLY A 3 -8.49 -18.37 3.71
CA GLY A 3 -8.71 -16.93 3.57
C GLY A 3 -7.91 -16.05 4.54
N TRP A 4 -7.80 -16.44 5.81
CA TRP A 4 -6.96 -15.74 6.78
C TRP A 4 -5.46 -15.78 6.42
N LEU A 5 -4.99 -16.88 5.83
CA LEU A 5 -3.62 -16.97 5.31
C LEU A 5 -3.41 -15.97 4.17
N SER A 6 -4.39 -15.80 3.29
CA SER A 6 -4.34 -14.79 2.24
C SER A 6 -4.27 -13.37 2.78
N VAL A 7 -5.04 -13.03 3.82
CA VAL A 7 -4.94 -11.72 4.50
C VAL A 7 -3.54 -11.49 5.04
N ILE A 8 -2.96 -12.49 5.72
CA ILE A 8 -1.61 -12.39 6.27
C ILE A 8 -0.58 -12.17 5.15
N VAL A 9 -0.68 -12.92 4.05
CA VAL A 9 0.23 -12.78 2.90
C VAL A 9 0.09 -11.39 2.27
N ILE A 10 -1.14 -10.91 2.04
CA ILE A 10 -1.39 -9.57 1.49
C ILE A 10 -0.81 -8.50 2.40
N ALA A 11 -1.10 -8.55 3.70
CA ALA A 11 -0.58 -7.60 4.68
C ALA A 11 0.95 -7.65 4.76
N ALA A 12 1.55 -8.84 4.79
CA ALA A 12 3.00 -9.00 4.83
C ALA A 12 3.69 -8.43 3.59
N ILE A 13 3.13 -8.66 2.40
CA ILE A 13 3.64 -8.09 1.15
C ILE A 13 3.52 -6.57 1.15
N LEU A 14 2.37 -6.02 1.56
CA LEU A 14 2.15 -4.57 1.63
C LEU A 14 3.10 -3.89 2.61
N ILE A 15 3.23 -4.44 3.82
CA ILE A 15 4.15 -3.92 4.84
C ILE A 15 5.60 -4.05 4.36
N GLY A 16 5.98 -5.21 3.83
CA GLY A 16 7.32 -5.46 3.31
C GLY A 16 7.69 -4.50 2.17
N ALA A 17 6.79 -4.30 1.20
CA ALA A 17 6.96 -3.36 0.10
C ALA A 17 7.06 -1.91 0.60
N THR A 18 6.21 -1.53 1.56
CA THR A 18 6.25 -0.19 2.18
C THR A 18 7.61 0.05 2.85
N ILE A 19 8.05 -0.87 3.71
CA ILE A 19 9.32 -0.75 4.43
C ILE A 19 10.48 -0.70 3.43
N PHE A 20 10.50 -1.58 2.43
CA PHE A 20 11.57 -1.64 1.44
C PHE A 20 11.66 -0.35 0.62
N LEU A 21 10.53 0.13 0.10
CA LEU A 21 10.49 1.33 -0.74
C LEU A 21 10.80 2.59 0.07
N VAL A 22 10.24 2.72 1.28
CA VAL A 22 10.55 3.85 2.17
C VAL A 22 12.04 3.84 2.52
N ARG A 23 12.63 2.71 2.90
CA ARG A 23 14.07 2.61 3.18
C ARG A 23 14.94 3.03 2.01
N ARG A 24 14.53 2.69 0.79
CA ARG A 24 15.28 3.05 -0.42
C ARG A 24 15.06 4.51 -0.81
N ALA A 25 13.86 5.03 -0.61
CA ALA A 25 13.48 6.40 -0.94
C ALA A 25 14.15 7.40 0.00
N MET A 26 14.32 7.07 1.27
CA MET A 26 14.78 7.98 2.30
C MET A 26 16.31 7.97 2.44
N GLY A 27 16.96 8.99 1.90
CA GLY A 27 18.38 9.32 2.13
C GLY A 27 18.57 10.53 3.06
N HIS A 28 17.55 11.40 3.19
CA HIS A 28 17.58 12.57 4.06
C HIS A 28 16.31 12.70 4.89
N TRP A 29 16.42 13.31 6.07
CA TRP A 29 15.31 13.45 7.02
C TRP A 29 14.13 14.28 6.46
N TRP A 30 14.39 15.24 5.57
CA TRP A 30 13.34 16.05 4.91
C TRP A 30 12.44 15.23 3.98
N GLU A 31 12.93 14.11 3.46
CA GLU A 31 12.18 13.27 2.52
C GLU A 31 11.04 12.54 3.22
N TYR A 32 11.13 12.34 4.54
CA TYR A 32 10.05 11.80 5.36
C TYR A 32 8.84 12.74 5.40
N SER A 33 9.07 14.06 5.39
CA SER A 33 7.99 15.05 5.29
C SER A 33 7.31 14.98 3.92
N GLY A 34 8.11 14.85 2.85
CA GLY A 34 7.58 14.65 1.49
C GLY A 34 6.78 13.35 1.37
N LEU A 35 7.25 12.27 1.99
CA LEU A 35 6.55 10.99 2.05
C LEU A 35 5.18 11.13 2.73
N LEU A 36 5.13 11.79 3.89
CA LEU A 36 3.90 12.01 4.66
C LEU A 36 2.90 12.88 3.90
N ILE A 37 3.35 14.00 3.32
CA ILE A 37 2.49 14.90 2.54
C ILE A 37 1.95 14.15 1.32
N GLY A 38 2.82 13.46 0.57
CA GLY A 38 2.42 12.65 -0.57
C GLY A 38 1.44 11.53 -0.19
N GLY A 39 1.69 10.85 0.93
CA GLY A 39 0.82 9.82 1.47
C GLY A 39 -0.58 10.36 1.83
N LEU A 40 -0.65 11.52 2.49
CA LEU A 40 -1.92 12.18 2.82
C LEU A 40 -2.68 12.63 1.57
N MET A 41 -1.99 13.20 0.59
CA MET A 41 -2.61 13.61 -0.68
C MET A 41 -3.15 12.42 -1.46
N LEU A 42 -2.44 11.30 -1.44
CA LEU A 42 -2.83 10.07 -2.14
C LEU A 42 -3.84 9.23 -1.37
N PHE A 43 -4.08 9.50 -0.09
CA PHE A 43 -4.99 8.74 0.75
C PHE A 43 -6.39 8.68 0.16
N ARG A 44 -7.00 9.84 -0.12
CA ARG A 44 -8.36 9.94 -0.65
C ARG A 44 -8.54 9.26 -2.01
N PRO A 45 -7.72 9.56 -3.06
CA PRO A 45 -7.89 8.91 -4.35
C PRO A 45 -7.66 7.40 -4.28
N LEU A 46 -6.70 6.92 -3.47
CA LEU A 46 -6.47 5.47 -3.34
C LEU A 46 -7.59 4.78 -2.58
N TYR A 47 -8.15 5.44 -1.56
CA TYR A 47 -9.32 4.96 -0.84
C TYR A 47 -10.51 4.79 -1.77
N ASP A 48 -10.81 5.81 -2.58
CA ASP A 48 -11.97 5.79 -3.48
C ASP A 48 -11.80 4.80 -4.65
N LEU A 49 -10.56 4.56 -5.11
CA LEU A 49 -10.29 3.73 -6.30
C LEU A 49 -9.97 2.26 -6.00
N VAL A 50 -9.26 1.97 -4.90
CA VAL A 50 -8.65 0.64 -4.68
C VAL A 50 -8.83 0.17 -3.24
N SER A 51 -8.39 0.97 -2.28
CA SER A 51 -8.11 0.48 -0.93
C SER A 51 -9.33 0.50 0.00
N GLY A 52 -10.36 1.27 -0.34
CA GLY A 52 -11.62 1.29 0.39
C GLY A 52 -12.41 -0.02 0.27
N ASP A 53 -12.18 -0.79 -0.80
CA ASP A 53 -12.80 -2.10 -1.00
C ASP A 53 -11.94 -2.99 -1.91
N VAL A 54 -11.02 -3.74 -1.29
CA VAL A 54 -10.10 -4.61 -2.05
C VAL A 54 -10.80 -5.79 -2.72
N SER A 55 -12.03 -6.13 -2.33
CA SER A 55 -12.79 -7.22 -2.95
C SER A 55 -13.14 -6.92 -4.40
N ARG A 56 -13.14 -5.65 -4.81
CA ARG A 56 -13.35 -5.22 -6.20
C ARG A 56 -12.16 -5.53 -7.11
N VAL A 57 -10.97 -5.63 -6.53
CA VAL A 57 -9.71 -5.79 -7.26
C VAL A 57 -9.16 -7.21 -7.11
N LEU A 58 -9.39 -7.85 -5.96
CA LEU A 58 -8.91 -9.18 -5.68
C LEU A 58 -9.94 -10.26 -6.06
N PRO A 59 -9.51 -11.40 -6.63
CA PRO A 59 -10.40 -12.49 -6.96
C PRO A 59 -11.20 -13.02 -5.76
N SER A 60 -12.49 -13.30 -5.99
CA SER A 60 -13.41 -13.74 -4.94
C SER A 60 -13.02 -15.08 -4.29
N PHE A 61 -12.33 -15.97 -5.01
CA PHE A 61 -11.92 -17.30 -4.53
C PHE A 61 -10.90 -17.27 -3.37
N ILE A 62 -10.31 -16.09 -3.09
CA ILE A 62 -9.31 -15.90 -2.03
C ILE A 62 -10.00 -15.81 -0.66
N TRP A 63 -11.25 -15.37 -0.62
CA TRP A 63 -12.00 -15.14 0.61
C TRP A 63 -12.74 -16.40 1.04
N SER A 64 -12.88 -16.60 2.35
CA SER A 64 -13.77 -17.65 2.86
C SER A 64 -15.24 -17.26 2.71
N ASP A 65 -16.13 -18.23 2.55
CA ASP A 65 -17.58 -17.97 2.54
C ASP A 65 -18.11 -17.54 3.92
N GLY A 66 -19.19 -16.76 3.93
CA GLY A 66 -19.90 -16.35 5.15
C GLY A 66 -19.27 -15.18 5.90
N PHE A 67 -19.48 -15.11 7.22
CA PHE A 67 -19.06 -13.99 8.06
C PHE A 67 -17.53 -13.78 8.06
N ASP A 68 -16.75 -14.85 8.06
CA ASP A 68 -15.28 -14.79 8.05
C ASP A 68 -14.72 -14.09 6.80
N GLY A 69 -15.37 -14.24 5.64
CA GLY A 69 -14.94 -13.59 4.40
C GLY A 69 -15.04 -12.07 4.48
N LYS A 70 -16.10 -11.58 5.13
CA LYS A 70 -16.32 -10.14 5.30
C LYS A 70 -15.22 -9.52 6.17
N ASP A 71 -14.87 -10.18 7.28
CA ASP A 71 -13.81 -9.71 8.17
C ASP A 71 -12.45 -9.70 7.48
N GLN A 72 -12.15 -10.73 6.67
CA GLN A 72 -10.92 -10.79 5.89
C GLN A 72 -10.80 -9.63 4.89
N ILE A 73 -11.89 -9.31 4.18
CA ILE A 73 -11.93 -8.18 3.24
C ILE A 73 -11.71 -6.86 3.99
N ILE A 74 -12.31 -6.68 5.16
CA ILE A 74 -12.14 -5.47 5.98
C ILE A 74 -10.68 -5.31 6.40
N TRP A 75 -10.05 -6.37 6.93
CA TRP A 75 -8.65 -6.30 7.36
C TRP A 75 -7.69 -6.04 6.20
N ALA A 76 -7.89 -6.70 5.06
CA ALA A 76 -7.09 -6.46 3.86
C ALA A 76 -7.30 -5.04 3.30
N SER A 77 -8.53 -4.51 3.35
CA SER A 77 -8.84 -3.12 2.94
C SER A 77 -8.15 -2.09 3.84
N ILE A 78 -8.18 -2.29 5.16
CA ILE A 78 -7.47 -1.43 6.12
C ILE A 78 -5.96 -1.45 5.84
N ALA A 79 -5.37 -2.64 5.67
CA ALA A 79 -3.94 -2.77 5.39
C ALA A 79 -3.55 -2.05 4.09
N SER A 80 -4.33 -2.23 3.02
CA SER A 80 -4.09 -1.57 1.73
C SER A 80 -4.27 -0.05 1.81
N THR A 81 -5.24 0.43 2.59
CA THR A 81 -5.54 1.87 2.74
C THR A 81 -4.41 2.62 3.40
N ILE A 82 -3.68 1.98 4.32
CA ILE A 82 -2.52 2.57 4.97
C ILE A 82 -1.26 2.41 4.11
N CYS A 83 -1.03 1.22 3.55
CA CYS A 83 0.23 0.92 2.88
C CYS A 83 0.32 1.49 1.46
N LEU A 84 -0.75 1.46 0.68
CA LEU A 84 -0.70 1.90 -0.74
C LEU A 84 -0.31 3.36 -0.90
N PRO A 85 -0.85 4.34 -0.14
CA PRO A 85 -0.43 5.72 -0.27
C PRO A 85 1.07 5.91 0.02
N LEU A 86 1.60 5.19 1.02
CA LEU A 86 3.02 5.23 1.36
C LEU A 86 3.89 4.59 0.28
N ILE A 87 3.46 3.45 -0.28
CA ILE A 87 4.14 2.77 -1.39
C ILE A 87 4.22 3.69 -2.60
N ILE A 88 3.11 4.29 -3.02
CA ILE A 88 3.08 5.17 -4.20
C ILE A 88 3.88 6.44 -3.95
N SER A 89 3.74 7.05 -2.77
CA SER A 89 4.54 8.23 -2.39
C SER A 89 6.05 7.93 -2.42
N ALA A 90 6.49 6.81 -1.82
CA ALA A 90 7.90 6.40 -1.85
C ALA A 90 8.39 6.10 -3.29
N ALA A 91 7.55 5.45 -4.11
CA ALA A 91 7.88 5.18 -5.51
C ALA A 91 8.04 6.47 -6.33
N LEU A 92 7.17 7.46 -6.13
CA LEU A 92 7.27 8.76 -6.80
C LEU A 92 8.57 9.49 -6.42
N ILE A 93 8.95 9.47 -5.13
CA ILE A 93 10.21 10.06 -4.67
C ILE A 93 11.41 9.37 -5.32
N LEU A 94 11.41 8.03 -5.38
CA LEU A 94 12.47 7.26 -6.05
C LEU A 94 12.54 7.54 -7.55
N MET A 95 11.39 7.64 -8.21
CA MET A 95 11.32 7.96 -9.63
C MET A 95 11.87 9.37 -9.89
N PHE A 96 11.51 10.35 -9.06
CA PHE A 96 12.03 11.70 -9.17
C PHE A 96 13.56 11.74 -9.00
N LYS A 97 14.10 11.07 -7.99
CA LYS A 97 15.54 10.96 -7.77
C LYS A 97 16.28 10.33 -8.94
N THR A 98 15.77 9.22 -9.45
CA THR A 98 16.39 8.52 -10.59
C THR A 98 16.32 9.32 -11.88
N LEU A 99 15.25 10.11 -12.07
CA LEU A 99 15.12 11.03 -13.20
C LEU A 99 16.13 12.17 -13.09
N CYS A 100 16.21 12.85 -11.94
CA CYS A 100 17.17 13.92 -11.72
C CYS A 100 18.62 13.44 -11.87
N ALA A 101 18.96 12.26 -11.34
CA ALA A 101 20.29 11.67 -11.45
C ALA A 101 20.68 11.23 -12.88
N ARG A 102 19.71 11.12 -13.80
CA ARG A 102 19.98 10.83 -15.22
C ARG A 102 20.10 12.09 -16.09
N ILE A 103 19.56 13.21 -15.62
CA ILE A 103 19.53 14.48 -16.36
C ILE A 103 20.74 15.35 -16.00
N LEU A 104 21.28 15.21 -14.79
CA LEU A 104 22.57 15.78 -14.35
C LEU A 104 23.74 14.87 -14.73
#